data_AF-A0A8C8UQ45-F1
#
_entry.id   AF-A0A8C8UQ45-F1
#
_cell.length_a   1.000
_cell.length_b   1.000
_cell.length_c   1.000
_cell.angle_alpha   90.00
_cell.angle_beta   90.00
_cell.angle_gamma   90.00
#
_symmetry.space_group_name_H-M   'P 1'
#
loop_
_entity.id
_entity.type
_entity.pdbx_description
1 polymer ?
#
loop_
_entity_poly.entity_id
_entity_poly.type
_entity_poly.pdbx_seq_one_letter_code
_entity_poly.pdbx_strand_id
1 'polypeptide(L)'
;FSELRCGPPPSIRHGIVSHELDSYQHGEEVTYNCAEGFGIDGPALIKCVGGKWSQPPTCMETTCKPPYIPNGFYSPQRIKHRADDEITYGCKEGFYPATQETVVKCTSTGWIPAPRCGLKPCDFPQIKNGRLHNEERYRPYFPVPVGKRFHYLCNSGFVTASRRYWGFIHCTARGWRPAVPCVRQCVFHKVENGESPYRQIPYSQGESAKVKCYPGYSLPNGQDTVTCTENGWSPQLKCIRVKTCSKNDIEIENGFLSESDHTYALNRKTHYRCKQGYVTANGETSGTITCLQNGWSAQPSCIKSCDRPIFENAGTKNNSTWFKLNDEIDYECHIGYDNKYKHTKGSITCTYDGWSDIPSCYDKVGPCSTGKCGPPPPIDNGDITSFPLPIYAPSSSVEYQCKYLYQLQGNKKITCRNGEWSEPPKCLHPCVISEEIMERHNITLRWIENQKLYIKSGDYAEFQCKSGYRQTNTRPPLRTLCIDGHIDFPSCSIYMINSKDE
;
A
#
# COMPACT_ATOMS: atom_id res chain seq x y z
N PHE A 1 -55.11 -65.22 -29.98
CA PHE A 1 -55.19 -65.49 -28.54
C PHE A 1 -55.41 -64.17 -27.84
N SER A 2 -56.55 -63.99 -27.18
CA SER A 2 -56.86 -62.78 -26.41
C SER A 2 -55.82 -62.61 -25.31
N GLU A 3 -55.16 -61.45 -25.24
CA GLU A 3 -54.29 -61.10 -24.11
C GLU A 3 -55.13 -61.12 -22.83
N LEU A 4 -54.89 -62.13 -21.99
CA LEU A 4 -55.55 -62.29 -20.70
C LEU A 4 -55.02 -61.21 -19.75
N ARG A 5 -55.83 -60.18 -19.53
CA ARG A 5 -55.55 -59.10 -18.57
C ARG A 5 -55.79 -59.58 -17.14
N CYS A 6 -54.97 -59.12 -16.22
CA CYS A 6 -55.23 -59.29 -14.79
C CYS A 6 -56.19 -58.20 -14.31
N GLY A 7 -57.08 -58.53 -13.38
CA GLY A 7 -57.80 -57.54 -12.60
C GLY A 7 -56.91 -56.90 -11.52
N PRO A 8 -57.50 -56.14 -10.58
CA PRO A 8 -56.74 -55.53 -9.48
C PRO A 8 -55.89 -56.57 -8.71
N PRO A 9 -54.70 -56.18 -8.20
CA PRO A 9 -53.83 -57.08 -7.45
C PRO A 9 -54.49 -57.58 -6.14
N PRO A 10 -54.13 -58.77 -5.64
CA PRO A 10 -54.71 -59.29 -4.41
C PRO A 10 -54.38 -58.43 -3.17
N SER A 11 -55.38 -57.97 -2.43
CA SER A 11 -55.14 -57.23 -1.19
C SER A 11 -54.43 -58.10 -0.14
N ILE A 12 -53.29 -57.63 0.36
CA ILE A 12 -52.55 -58.29 1.45
C ILE A 12 -52.72 -57.52 2.76
N ARG A 13 -52.75 -58.23 3.90
CA ARG A 13 -52.87 -57.59 5.21
C ARG A 13 -51.63 -56.75 5.49
N HIS A 14 -51.84 -55.50 5.95
CA HIS A 14 -50.78 -54.53 6.24
C HIS A 14 -49.87 -54.21 5.04
N GLY A 15 -50.33 -54.41 3.80
CA GLY A 15 -49.63 -53.97 2.60
C GLY A 15 -50.53 -53.16 1.68
N ILE A 16 -49.92 -52.24 0.94
CA ILE A 16 -50.53 -51.35 -0.04
C ILE A 16 -49.78 -51.48 -1.37
N VAL A 17 -50.52 -51.52 -2.47
CA VAL A 17 -49.94 -51.45 -3.81
C VAL A 17 -49.68 -49.99 -4.15
N SER A 18 -48.49 -49.69 -4.68
CA SER A 18 -48.11 -48.30 -5.01
C SER A 18 -49.01 -47.63 -6.05
N HIS A 19 -49.54 -48.39 -7.01
CA HIS A 19 -50.45 -47.92 -8.07
C HIS A 19 -51.49 -48.98 -8.39
N GLU A 20 -52.75 -48.74 -8.03
CA GLU A 20 -53.89 -49.64 -8.31
C GLU A 20 -54.70 -49.14 -9.51
N LEU A 21 -54.85 -49.99 -10.54
CA LEU A 21 -55.66 -49.78 -11.74
C LEU A 21 -56.71 -50.89 -11.85
N ASP A 22 -57.78 -50.62 -12.60
CA ASP A 22 -58.86 -51.60 -12.78
C ASP A 22 -58.45 -52.82 -13.64
N SER A 23 -57.40 -52.71 -14.47
CA SER A 23 -56.88 -53.82 -15.27
C SER A 23 -55.41 -53.66 -15.68
N TYR A 24 -54.69 -54.76 -15.79
CA TYR A 24 -53.26 -54.82 -16.14
C TYR A 24 -53.00 -55.78 -17.31
N GLN A 25 -52.07 -55.41 -18.20
CA GLN A 25 -51.65 -56.25 -19.32
C GLN A 25 -50.75 -57.41 -18.85
N HIS A 26 -50.68 -58.45 -19.68
CA HIS A 26 -49.73 -59.53 -19.45
C HIS A 26 -48.29 -58.99 -19.44
N GLY A 27 -47.55 -59.33 -18.39
CA GLY A 27 -46.16 -58.91 -18.20
C GLY A 27 -45.99 -57.65 -17.34
N GLU A 28 -47.07 -56.93 -17.01
CA GLU A 28 -47.01 -55.77 -16.11
C GLU A 28 -46.75 -56.19 -14.67
N GLU A 29 -46.09 -55.30 -13.92
CA GLU A 29 -45.57 -55.55 -12.59
C GLU A 29 -46.08 -54.48 -11.62
N VAL A 30 -46.44 -54.91 -10.40
CA VAL A 30 -46.85 -54.01 -9.33
C VAL A 30 -46.05 -54.29 -8.07
N THR A 31 -45.75 -53.24 -7.32
CA THR A 31 -44.95 -53.30 -6.10
C THR A 31 -45.83 -53.13 -4.87
N TYR A 32 -45.69 -54.04 -3.91
CA TYR A 32 -46.27 -53.91 -2.58
C TYR A 32 -45.31 -53.18 -1.65
N ASN A 33 -45.87 -52.25 -0.88
CA ASN A 33 -45.22 -51.64 0.26
C ASN A 33 -45.97 -52.06 1.53
N CYS A 34 -45.23 -52.47 2.56
CA CYS A 34 -45.83 -52.78 3.85
C CYS A 34 -46.07 -51.51 4.66
N ALA A 35 -47.11 -51.53 5.50
CA ALA A 35 -47.42 -50.47 6.44
C ALA A 35 -46.28 -50.29 7.46
N GLU A 36 -46.21 -49.12 8.08
CA GLU A 36 -45.19 -48.79 9.08
C GLU A 36 -45.12 -49.85 10.20
N GLY A 37 -43.91 -50.31 10.51
CA GLY A 37 -43.67 -51.40 11.46
C GLY A 37 -43.71 -52.82 10.87
N PHE A 38 -44.00 -53.00 9.58
CA PHE A 38 -44.02 -54.29 8.89
C PHE A 38 -42.92 -54.38 7.83
N GLY A 39 -42.18 -55.49 7.83
CA GLY A 39 -41.20 -55.85 6.83
C GLY A 39 -41.82 -56.75 5.75
N ILE A 40 -41.28 -56.69 4.54
CA ILE A 40 -41.75 -57.49 3.42
C ILE A 40 -41.03 -58.84 3.39
N ASP A 41 -41.80 -59.94 3.40
CA ASP A 41 -41.29 -61.30 3.24
C ASP A 41 -41.75 -61.86 1.88
N GLY A 42 -40.79 -62.27 1.06
CA GLY A 42 -41.00 -62.63 -0.35
C GLY A 42 -40.73 -61.48 -1.33
N PRO A 43 -41.01 -61.69 -2.64
CA PRO A 43 -40.75 -60.69 -3.67
C PRO A 43 -41.71 -59.51 -3.54
N ALA A 44 -41.16 -58.31 -3.32
CA ALA A 44 -41.94 -57.07 -3.21
C ALA A 44 -42.74 -56.74 -4.48
N LEU A 45 -42.29 -57.29 -5.61
CA LEU A 45 -42.85 -57.06 -6.93
C LEU A 45 -43.52 -58.35 -7.43
N ILE A 46 -44.76 -58.23 -7.89
CA ILE A 46 -45.50 -59.32 -8.54
C ILE A 46 -45.81 -58.97 -9.99
N LYS A 47 -45.97 -60.01 -10.82
CA LYS A 47 -46.15 -59.90 -12.26
C LYS A 47 -47.46 -60.53 -12.71
N CYS A 48 -48.15 -59.91 -13.68
CA CYS A 48 -49.33 -60.47 -14.31
C CYS A 48 -48.94 -61.52 -15.38
N VAL A 49 -49.22 -62.79 -15.12
CA VAL A 49 -48.86 -63.91 -16.01
C VAL A 49 -50.12 -64.69 -16.41
N GLY A 50 -50.49 -64.64 -17.70
CA GLY A 50 -51.62 -65.39 -18.24
C GLY A 50 -52.97 -65.09 -17.55
N GLY A 51 -53.23 -63.83 -17.20
CA GLY A 51 -54.45 -63.39 -16.51
C GLY A 51 -54.48 -63.65 -15.00
N LYS A 52 -53.39 -64.15 -14.40
CA LYS A 52 -53.25 -64.34 -12.94
C LYS A 52 -52.01 -63.63 -12.41
N TRP A 53 -52.11 -63.12 -11.20
CA TRP A 53 -50.98 -62.54 -10.47
C TRP A 53 -50.04 -63.63 -9.94
N SER A 54 -48.73 -63.37 -9.97
CA SER A 54 -47.74 -64.19 -9.25
C SER A 54 -47.94 -64.10 -7.73
N GLN A 55 -47.34 -65.01 -6.96
CA GLN A 55 -47.53 -65.08 -5.51
C GLN A 55 -47.19 -63.73 -4.83
N PRO A 56 -48.13 -63.12 -4.08
CA PRO A 56 -47.90 -61.85 -3.41
C PRO A 56 -47.02 -62.01 -2.15
N PRO A 57 -46.28 -60.96 -1.76
CA PRO A 57 -45.48 -60.97 -0.55
C PRO A 57 -46.36 -60.94 0.70
N THR A 58 -45.77 -61.31 1.83
CA THR A 58 -46.43 -61.21 3.14
C THR A 58 -45.78 -60.09 3.95
N CYS A 59 -46.60 -59.18 4.49
CA CYS A 59 -46.11 -58.17 5.43
C CYS A 59 -46.07 -58.76 6.83
N MET A 60 -44.87 -58.97 7.37
CA MET A 60 -44.64 -59.49 8.72
C MET A 60 -44.19 -58.37 9.65
N GLU A 61 -44.59 -58.43 10.92
CA GLU A 61 -44.15 -57.45 11.92
C GLU A 61 -42.61 -57.43 12.02
N THR A 62 -41.98 -56.28 11.76
CA THR A 62 -40.52 -56.13 11.85
C THR A 62 -40.11 -56.21 13.31
N THR A 63 -39.42 -57.29 13.66
CA THR A 63 -39.09 -57.57 15.05
C THR A 63 -37.68 -58.11 15.20
N CYS A 64 -36.92 -57.55 16.12
CA CYS A 64 -35.57 -58.00 16.42
C CYS A 64 -35.57 -58.91 17.65
N LYS A 65 -34.84 -60.02 17.53
CA LYS A 65 -34.53 -60.86 18.68
C LYS A 65 -33.58 -60.11 19.62
N PRO A 66 -33.62 -60.40 20.93
CA PRO A 66 -32.65 -59.88 21.89
C PRO A 66 -31.22 -60.13 21.40
N PRO A 67 -30.36 -59.11 21.30
CA PRO A 67 -29.02 -59.29 20.78
C PRO A 67 -28.15 -60.06 21.78
N TYR A 68 -27.39 -61.02 21.28
CA TYR A 68 -26.35 -61.69 22.05
C TYR A 68 -25.03 -60.92 21.89
N ILE A 69 -24.59 -60.28 22.97
CA ILE A 69 -23.36 -59.46 22.97
C ILE A 69 -22.36 -60.07 23.97
N PRO A 70 -21.42 -60.92 23.51
CA PRO A 70 -20.35 -61.44 24.37
C PRO A 70 -19.59 -60.30 25.04
N ASN A 71 -19.37 -60.42 26.36
CA ASN A 71 -18.70 -59.38 27.16
C ASN A 71 -19.37 -57.99 27.05
N GLY A 72 -20.67 -57.94 26.75
CA GLY A 72 -21.46 -56.72 26.74
C GLY A 72 -22.69 -56.80 27.61
N PHE A 73 -23.38 -55.68 27.71
CA PHE A 73 -24.69 -55.50 28.34
C PHE A 73 -25.49 -54.51 27.49
N TYR A 74 -26.82 -54.53 27.57
CA TYR A 74 -27.65 -53.56 26.86
C TYR A 74 -28.91 -53.19 27.67
N SER A 75 -29.54 -52.07 27.32
CA SER A 75 -30.78 -51.60 27.93
C SER A 75 -31.63 -50.87 26.88
N PRO A 76 -32.97 -51.01 26.90
CA PRO A 76 -33.78 -51.84 27.81
C PRO A 76 -33.73 -53.34 27.46
N GLN A 77 -33.89 -54.20 28.47
CA GLN A 77 -34.02 -55.64 28.29
C GLN A 77 -35.47 -55.99 27.92
N ARG A 78 -35.71 -56.48 26.69
CA ARG A 78 -37.03 -56.96 26.24
C ARG A 78 -36.89 -58.32 25.59
N ILE A 79 -37.94 -59.13 25.63
CA ILE A 79 -37.98 -60.48 25.00
C ILE A 79 -38.11 -60.35 23.46
N LYS A 80 -38.67 -59.23 22.99
CA LYS A 80 -38.89 -58.91 21.58
C LYS A 80 -38.83 -57.38 21.41
N HIS A 81 -38.12 -56.91 20.39
CA HIS A 81 -38.04 -55.48 20.05
C HIS A 81 -38.79 -55.22 18.75
N ARG A 82 -39.54 -54.12 18.68
CA ARG A 82 -40.29 -53.71 17.48
C ARG A 82 -39.42 -52.87 16.56
N ALA A 83 -39.88 -52.64 15.34
CA ALA A 83 -39.29 -51.67 14.44
C ALA A 83 -39.05 -50.34 15.15
N ASP A 84 -37.90 -49.74 14.89
CA ASP A 84 -37.45 -48.47 15.45
C ASP A 84 -37.16 -48.44 16.95
N ASP A 85 -37.32 -49.56 17.68
CA ASP A 85 -36.80 -49.66 19.04
C ASP A 85 -35.29 -49.43 19.04
N GLU A 86 -34.83 -48.56 19.94
CA GLU A 86 -33.42 -48.33 20.21
C GLU A 86 -33.01 -49.02 21.51
N ILE A 87 -31.82 -49.63 21.47
CA ILE A 87 -31.14 -50.09 22.67
C ILE A 87 -29.77 -49.43 22.76
N THR A 88 -29.34 -49.16 23.97
CA THR A 88 -27.98 -48.74 24.27
C THR A 88 -27.21 -49.93 24.80
N TYR A 89 -26.12 -50.30 24.13
CA TYR A 89 -25.23 -51.36 24.59
C TYR A 89 -23.92 -50.81 25.14
N GLY A 90 -23.36 -51.50 26.11
CA GLY A 90 -22.07 -51.24 26.70
C GLY A 90 -21.22 -52.50 26.75
N CYS A 91 -19.92 -52.34 26.95
CA CYS A 91 -18.97 -53.44 27.06
C CYS A 91 -18.46 -53.56 28.49
N LYS A 92 -18.23 -54.79 28.94
CA LYS A 92 -17.61 -55.11 30.24
C LYS A 92 -16.15 -54.63 30.23
N GLU A 93 -15.56 -54.52 31.42
CA GLU A 93 -14.18 -54.04 31.59
C GLU A 93 -13.19 -54.82 30.69
N GLY A 94 -12.36 -54.08 29.96
CA GLY A 94 -11.40 -54.64 28.99
C GLY A 94 -11.92 -54.80 27.56
N PHE A 95 -13.21 -54.62 27.30
CA PHE A 95 -13.82 -54.71 25.96
C PHE A 95 -14.42 -53.37 25.52
N TYR A 96 -14.47 -53.15 24.22
CA TYR A 96 -14.91 -51.87 23.64
C TYR A 96 -15.88 -52.08 22.49
N PRO A 97 -16.83 -51.14 22.28
CA PRO A 97 -17.69 -51.12 21.12
C PRO A 97 -16.89 -51.16 19.81
N ALA A 98 -17.31 -52.00 18.86
CA ALA A 98 -16.69 -52.07 17.54
C ALA A 98 -16.83 -50.75 16.74
N THR A 99 -17.93 -50.04 16.97
CA THR A 99 -18.26 -48.72 16.40
C THR A 99 -18.18 -47.64 17.48
N GLN A 100 -18.07 -46.35 17.11
CA GLN A 100 -18.17 -45.27 18.09
C GLN A 100 -19.60 -45.08 18.62
N GLU A 101 -20.59 -45.65 17.92
CA GLU A 101 -22.00 -45.61 18.26
C GLU A 101 -22.35 -46.78 19.19
N THR A 102 -22.89 -46.46 20.36
CA THR A 102 -23.39 -47.43 21.36
C THR A 102 -24.90 -47.59 21.33
N VAL A 103 -25.59 -46.78 20.54
CA VAL A 103 -27.03 -46.86 20.32
C VAL A 103 -27.24 -47.63 19.03
N VAL A 104 -28.08 -48.67 19.07
CA VAL A 104 -28.40 -49.49 17.90
C VAL A 104 -29.91 -49.56 17.74
N LYS A 105 -30.35 -49.52 16.49
CA LYS A 105 -31.76 -49.44 16.14
C LYS A 105 -32.23 -50.74 15.51
N CYS A 106 -33.42 -51.20 15.90
CA CYS A 106 -34.04 -52.36 15.27
C CYS A 106 -34.62 -51.97 13.92
N THR A 107 -34.14 -52.62 12.86
CA THR A 107 -34.58 -52.41 11.48
C THR A 107 -35.10 -53.70 10.88
N SER A 108 -35.66 -53.66 9.67
CA SER A 108 -36.18 -54.83 8.95
C SER A 108 -35.11 -55.92 8.69
N THR A 109 -33.82 -55.57 8.73
CA THR A 109 -32.70 -56.50 8.54
C THR A 109 -32.00 -56.89 9.86
N GLY A 110 -32.48 -56.39 11.00
CA GLY A 110 -31.92 -56.62 12.33
C GLY A 110 -31.37 -55.35 13.00
N TRP A 111 -30.46 -55.53 13.97
CA TRP A 111 -29.85 -54.42 14.72
C TRP A 111 -28.77 -53.72 13.88
N ILE A 112 -28.92 -52.41 13.69
CA ILE A 112 -27.96 -51.57 12.95
C ILE A 112 -27.51 -50.38 13.83
N PRO A 113 -26.19 -50.16 14.01
CA PRO A 113 -25.12 -51.11 13.68
C PRO A 113 -25.23 -52.39 14.53
N ALA A 114 -24.61 -53.50 14.09
CA ALA A 114 -24.64 -54.73 14.87
C ALA A 114 -23.84 -54.55 16.18
N PRO A 115 -24.46 -54.69 17.37
CA PRO A 115 -23.78 -54.41 18.64
C PRO A 115 -22.72 -55.49 18.91
N ARG A 116 -21.45 -55.09 18.93
CA ARG A 116 -20.31 -55.98 19.14
C ARG A 116 -19.31 -55.35 20.10
N CYS A 117 -18.88 -56.15 21.08
CA CYS A 117 -17.79 -55.82 21.99
C CYS A 117 -16.55 -56.63 21.61
N GLY A 118 -15.45 -55.94 21.32
CA GLY A 118 -14.18 -56.54 20.96
C GLY A 118 -13.04 -55.98 21.79
N LEU A 119 -11.92 -56.70 21.83
CA LEU A 119 -10.66 -56.10 22.24
C LEU A 119 -10.24 -55.13 21.13
N LYS A 120 -10.17 -53.83 21.43
CA LYS A 120 -9.48 -52.86 20.58
C LYS A 120 -8.16 -52.53 21.25
N PRO A 121 -7.13 -53.36 21.05
CA PRO A 121 -5.86 -53.13 21.70
C PRO A 121 -5.17 -51.93 21.01
N CYS A 122 -4.36 -51.19 21.76
CA CYS A 122 -3.47 -50.22 21.15
C CYS A 122 -2.19 -50.92 20.70
N ASP A 123 -1.85 -50.77 19.43
CA ASP A 123 -0.56 -51.20 18.90
C ASP A 123 0.59 -50.40 19.51
N PHE A 124 1.82 -50.82 19.24
CA PHE A 124 3.02 -50.13 19.73
C PHE A 124 3.01 -48.64 19.31
N PRO A 125 3.12 -47.69 20.27
CA PRO A 125 2.96 -46.26 19.99
C PRO A 125 4.06 -45.70 19.10
N GLN A 126 3.68 -45.04 18.00
CA GLN A 126 4.59 -44.31 17.12
C GLN A 126 4.66 -42.84 17.56
N ILE A 127 5.62 -42.50 18.43
CA ILE A 127 5.77 -41.16 18.98
C ILE A 127 6.67 -40.33 18.06
N LYS A 128 6.09 -39.40 17.28
CA LYS A 128 6.88 -38.43 16.50
C LYS A 128 7.72 -37.56 17.43
N ASN A 129 9.00 -37.40 17.10
CA ASN A 129 9.97 -36.63 17.88
C ASN A 129 10.07 -37.08 19.36
N GLY A 130 9.87 -38.37 19.62
CA GLY A 130 10.07 -38.98 20.92
C GLY A 130 10.20 -40.50 20.82
N ARG A 131 10.26 -41.15 21.97
CA ARG A 131 10.34 -42.61 22.09
C ARG A 131 9.70 -43.10 23.37
N LEU A 132 9.22 -44.34 23.35
CA LEU A 132 8.76 -45.00 24.57
C LEU A 132 9.97 -45.31 25.46
N HIS A 133 9.85 -45.05 26.76
CA HIS A 133 10.89 -45.43 27.71
C HIS A 133 10.92 -46.96 27.89
N ASN A 134 12.11 -47.56 27.89
CA ASN A 134 12.31 -49.03 27.90
C ASN A 134 11.58 -49.75 26.75
N GLU A 135 11.63 -49.17 25.55
CA GLU A 135 10.99 -49.72 24.34
C GLU A 135 11.27 -51.21 24.14
N GLU A 136 12.53 -51.65 24.20
CA GLU A 136 12.92 -53.05 23.99
C GLU A 136 12.21 -54.01 24.95
N ARG A 137 12.01 -53.56 26.20
CA ARG A 137 11.31 -54.35 27.22
C ARG A 137 9.82 -54.45 26.94
N TYR A 138 9.19 -53.37 26.49
CA TYR A 138 7.72 -53.35 26.33
C TYR A 138 7.25 -53.85 24.97
N ARG A 139 8.06 -53.69 23.92
CA ARG A 139 7.71 -54.04 22.52
C ARG A 139 7.14 -55.46 22.35
N PRO A 140 7.65 -56.52 23.01
CA PRO A 140 7.07 -57.87 22.89
C PRO A 140 5.66 -58.04 23.49
N TYR A 141 5.23 -57.12 24.37
CA TYR A 141 3.95 -57.20 25.09
C TYR A 141 2.82 -56.41 24.42
N PHE A 142 3.04 -55.89 23.21
CA PHE A 142 2.02 -55.23 22.40
C PHE A 142 1.34 -56.22 21.45
N PRO A 143 0.07 -55.98 21.09
CA PRO A 143 -0.74 -54.80 21.40
C PRO A 143 -1.38 -54.87 22.81
N VAL A 144 -1.61 -53.71 23.44
CA VAL A 144 -2.01 -53.62 24.87
C VAL A 144 -3.48 -53.25 25.04
N PRO A 145 -4.15 -53.71 26.11
CA PRO A 145 -5.53 -53.30 26.39
C PRO A 145 -5.59 -51.81 26.78
N VAL A 146 -6.73 -51.19 26.45
CA VAL A 146 -7.08 -49.83 26.88
C VAL A 146 -7.03 -49.72 28.40
N GLY A 147 -6.60 -48.55 28.88
CA GLY A 147 -6.33 -48.27 30.29
C GLY A 147 -4.85 -48.40 30.67
N LYS A 148 -4.03 -49.11 29.87
CA LYS A 148 -2.57 -49.13 30.08
C LYS A 148 -1.96 -47.76 29.81
N ARG A 149 -0.97 -47.39 30.63
CA ARG A 149 -0.18 -46.17 30.51
C ARG A 149 1.31 -46.49 30.46
N PHE A 150 2.05 -45.76 29.63
CA PHE A 150 3.48 -45.92 29.46
C PHE A 150 4.19 -44.58 29.55
N HIS A 151 5.43 -44.62 30.04
CA HIS A 151 6.30 -43.45 30.10
C HIS A 151 6.98 -43.23 28.74
N TYR A 152 7.03 -42.00 28.27
CA TYR A 152 7.74 -41.63 27.04
C TYR A 152 8.65 -40.43 27.25
N LEU A 153 9.65 -40.33 26.39
CA LEU A 153 10.67 -39.27 26.37
C LEU A 153 10.56 -38.54 25.03
N CYS A 154 10.62 -37.21 25.05
CA CYS A 154 10.73 -36.40 23.84
C CYS A 154 12.20 -36.22 23.45
N ASN A 155 12.43 -36.09 22.14
CA ASN A 155 13.75 -35.79 21.59
C ASN A 155 14.16 -34.34 21.93
N SER A 156 15.45 -34.03 21.77
CA SER A 156 15.98 -32.70 22.05
C SER A 156 15.23 -31.60 21.26
N GLY A 157 14.84 -30.53 21.95
CA GLY A 157 14.03 -29.43 21.39
C GLY A 157 12.54 -29.76 21.24
N PHE A 158 12.05 -30.83 21.85
CA PHE A 158 10.62 -31.15 21.95
C PHE A 158 10.23 -31.39 23.41
N VAL A 159 9.01 -31.02 23.77
CA VAL A 159 8.46 -31.14 25.12
C VAL A 159 7.01 -31.60 25.08
N THR A 160 6.52 -32.06 26.22
CA THR A 160 5.10 -32.35 26.43
C THR A 160 4.30 -31.06 26.59
N ALA A 161 2.96 -31.15 26.56
CA ALA A 161 2.08 -30.01 26.81
C ALA A 161 2.37 -29.30 28.15
N SER A 162 2.89 -30.02 29.14
CA SER A 162 3.34 -29.47 30.43
C SER A 162 4.78 -28.93 30.42
N ARG A 163 5.39 -28.72 29.24
CA ARG A 163 6.77 -28.22 29.05
C ARG A 163 7.86 -29.08 29.71
N ARG A 164 7.67 -30.40 29.74
CA ARG A 164 8.66 -31.37 30.25
C ARG A 164 9.23 -32.21 29.11
N TYR A 165 10.44 -32.72 29.25
CA TYR A 165 11.04 -33.62 28.25
C TYR A 165 10.48 -35.05 28.30
N TRP A 166 9.54 -35.34 29.21
CA TRP A 166 8.93 -36.65 29.41
C TRP A 166 7.46 -36.54 29.80
N GLY A 167 6.71 -37.62 29.60
CA GLY A 167 5.30 -37.69 29.96
C GLY A 167 4.74 -39.11 29.97
N PHE A 168 3.41 -39.20 30.08
CA PHE A 168 2.68 -40.46 30.02
C PHE A 168 1.76 -40.50 28.80
N ILE A 169 1.78 -41.62 28.10
CA ILE A 169 0.85 -41.92 27.02
C ILE A 169 -0.13 -43.01 27.49
N HIS A 170 -1.40 -42.81 27.22
CA HIS A 170 -2.52 -43.62 27.71
C HIS A 170 -3.23 -44.28 26.53
N CYS A 171 -3.41 -45.58 26.58
CA CYS A 171 -4.26 -46.27 25.61
C CYS A 171 -5.73 -46.00 25.97
N THR A 172 -6.46 -45.35 25.06
CA THR A 172 -7.90 -45.05 25.19
C THR A 172 -8.68 -45.79 24.10
N ALA A 173 -10.02 -45.83 24.18
CA ALA A 173 -10.85 -46.43 23.13
C ALA A 173 -10.65 -45.80 21.73
N ARG A 174 -10.14 -44.55 21.69
CA ARG A 174 -9.81 -43.82 20.45
C ARG A 174 -8.35 -43.98 20.01
N GLY A 175 -7.55 -44.75 20.73
CA GLY A 175 -6.11 -44.91 20.52
C GLY A 175 -5.27 -44.21 21.59
N TRP A 176 -4.01 -43.94 21.27
CA TRP A 176 -3.07 -43.30 22.20
C TRP A 176 -3.40 -41.84 22.46
N ARG A 177 -3.39 -41.44 23.74
CA ARG A 177 -3.57 -40.06 24.20
C ARG A 177 -2.40 -39.64 25.09
N PRO A 178 -1.80 -38.45 24.91
CA PRO A 178 -2.07 -37.46 23.86
C PRO A 178 -1.76 -37.97 22.44
N ALA A 179 -2.51 -37.50 21.43
CA ALA A 179 -2.29 -37.89 20.04
C ALA A 179 -0.99 -37.30 19.46
N VAL A 180 -0.59 -36.12 19.95
CA VAL A 180 0.71 -35.48 19.67
C VAL A 180 1.45 -35.34 21.00
N PRO A 181 2.28 -36.33 21.39
CA PRO A 181 2.90 -36.35 22.71
C PRO A 181 4.05 -35.36 22.89
N CYS A 182 4.75 -35.04 21.80
CA CYS A 182 5.91 -34.16 21.78
C CYS A 182 5.66 -33.01 20.82
N VAL A 183 5.64 -31.78 21.34
CA VAL A 183 5.50 -30.53 20.58
C VAL A 183 6.83 -29.79 20.58
N ARG A 184 7.09 -29.02 19.52
CA ARG A 184 8.35 -28.26 19.40
C ARG A 184 8.49 -27.28 20.57
N GLN A 185 9.69 -27.19 21.13
CA GLN A 185 10.10 -26.13 22.03
C GLN A 185 11.14 -25.25 21.35
N CYS A 186 10.80 -23.99 21.10
CA CYS A 186 11.70 -23.01 20.54
C CYS A 186 12.29 -22.15 21.67
N VAL A 187 13.61 -21.94 21.66
CA VAL A 187 14.29 -21.14 22.69
C VAL A 187 14.59 -19.75 22.14
N PHE A 188 14.06 -18.72 22.80
CA PHE A 188 14.31 -17.32 22.48
C PHE A 188 15.47 -16.81 23.35
N HIS A 189 16.65 -16.64 22.74
CA HIS A 189 17.87 -16.27 23.49
C HIS A 189 18.92 -15.49 22.70
N LYS A 190 18.83 -15.47 21.36
CA LYS A 190 19.77 -14.75 20.50
C LYS A 190 19.07 -14.25 19.25
N VAL A 191 19.07 -12.93 19.08
CA VAL A 191 18.55 -12.25 17.89
C VAL A 191 19.72 -11.58 17.20
N GLU A 192 20.05 -12.02 15.98
CA GLU A 192 21.10 -11.37 15.18
C GLU A 192 20.63 -9.98 14.73
N ASN A 193 21.42 -8.94 15.02
CA ASN A 193 21.08 -7.53 14.77
C ASN A 193 19.79 -7.03 15.47
N GLY A 194 19.51 -7.55 16.66
CA GLY A 194 18.39 -7.10 17.49
C GLY A 194 18.63 -7.30 18.99
N GLU A 195 17.69 -6.83 19.80
CA GLU A 195 17.70 -7.00 21.25
C GLU A 195 17.50 -8.49 21.61
N SER A 196 18.40 -9.01 22.45
CA SER A 196 18.30 -10.37 22.98
C SER A 196 17.90 -10.33 24.45
N PRO A 197 17.03 -11.24 24.91
CA PRO A 197 16.64 -11.30 26.31
C PRO A 197 17.84 -11.72 27.18
N TYR A 198 17.89 -11.25 28.43
CA TYR A 198 18.94 -11.62 29.38
C TYR A 198 18.92 -13.12 29.74
N ARG A 199 17.74 -13.76 29.70
CA ARG A 199 17.55 -15.20 29.96
C ARG A 199 16.95 -15.89 28.75
N GLN A 200 17.24 -17.17 28.61
CA GLN A 200 16.61 -18.02 27.60
C GLN A 200 15.13 -18.22 27.94
N ILE A 201 14.25 -17.84 27.02
CA ILE A 201 12.80 -17.97 27.21
C ILE A 201 12.29 -19.10 26.32
N PRO A 202 11.75 -20.19 26.88
CA PRO A 202 11.19 -21.29 26.10
C PRO A 202 9.76 -20.97 25.65
N TYR A 203 9.48 -21.25 24.37
CA TYR A 203 8.16 -21.15 23.75
C TYR A 203 7.73 -22.52 23.20
N SER A 204 6.46 -22.85 23.36
CA SER A 204 5.84 -24.06 22.81
C SER A 204 5.33 -23.81 21.39
N GLN A 205 5.23 -24.88 20.59
CA GLN A 205 4.68 -24.83 19.24
C GLN A 205 3.32 -24.11 19.19
N GLY A 206 3.20 -23.12 18.30
CA GLY A 206 2.04 -22.24 18.15
C GLY A 206 2.14 -20.92 18.92
N GLU A 207 3.07 -20.78 19.87
CA GLU A 207 3.29 -19.51 20.56
C GLU A 207 4.19 -18.55 19.74
N SER A 208 3.95 -17.25 19.89
CA SER A 208 4.67 -16.20 19.18
C SER A 208 5.41 -15.26 20.14
N ALA A 209 6.57 -14.76 19.70
CA ALA A 209 7.39 -13.81 20.43
C ALA A 209 7.61 -12.54 19.60
N LYS A 210 7.59 -11.37 20.24
CA LYS A 210 7.96 -10.10 19.60
C LYS A 210 9.48 -9.96 19.55
N VAL A 211 9.99 -9.51 18.41
CA VAL A 211 11.40 -9.27 18.14
C VAL A 211 11.63 -7.78 17.94
N LYS A 212 12.53 -7.21 18.74
CA LYS A 212 13.00 -5.84 18.56
C LYS A 212 14.33 -5.86 17.81
N CYS A 213 14.31 -5.39 16.57
CA CYS A 213 15.52 -5.24 15.77
C CYS A 213 16.21 -3.89 16.06
N TYR A 214 17.53 -3.83 15.87
CA TYR A 214 18.26 -2.57 15.97
C TYR A 214 17.89 -1.61 14.83
N PRO A 215 18.10 -0.29 15.00
CA PRO A 215 17.82 0.69 13.95
C PRO A 215 18.46 0.31 12.61
N GLY A 216 17.66 0.32 11.53
CA GLY A 216 18.10 -0.08 10.19
C GLY A 216 17.96 -1.57 9.87
N TYR A 217 17.41 -2.38 10.78
CA TYR A 217 17.15 -3.81 10.59
C TYR A 217 15.68 -4.15 10.85
N SER A 218 15.14 -5.17 10.17
CA SER A 218 13.80 -5.71 10.41
C SER A 218 13.77 -7.22 10.19
N LEU A 219 12.72 -7.91 10.69
CA LEU A 219 12.47 -9.29 10.24
C LEU A 219 12.03 -9.29 8.76
N PRO A 220 12.10 -10.45 8.07
CA PRO A 220 11.56 -10.61 6.73
C PRO A 220 10.10 -10.11 6.63
N ASN A 221 9.78 -9.45 5.51
CA ASN A 221 8.45 -8.86 5.23
C ASN A 221 8.00 -7.75 6.20
N GLY A 222 8.90 -7.18 7.01
CA GLY A 222 8.59 -6.06 7.91
C GLY A 222 7.75 -6.46 9.13
N GLN A 223 7.67 -7.75 9.45
CA GLN A 223 7.02 -8.23 10.67
C GLN A 223 7.85 -7.90 11.92
N ASP A 224 7.22 -7.91 13.09
CA ASP A 224 7.86 -7.75 14.40
C ASP A 224 7.66 -8.98 15.30
N THR A 225 7.05 -10.05 14.79
CA THR A 225 6.76 -11.28 15.54
C THR A 225 7.31 -12.51 14.84
N VAL A 226 7.84 -13.45 15.63
CA VAL A 226 8.21 -14.81 15.20
C VAL A 226 7.32 -15.84 15.89
N THR A 227 7.01 -16.93 15.20
CA THR A 227 6.16 -18.00 15.74
C THR A 227 6.92 -19.31 15.81
N CYS A 228 6.77 -20.05 16.91
CA CYS A 228 7.37 -21.38 17.05
C CYS A 228 6.56 -22.40 16.25
N THR A 229 7.12 -22.87 15.14
CA THR A 229 6.54 -23.92 14.28
C THR A 229 7.13 -25.28 14.63
N GLU A 230 6.61 -26.36 14.04
CA GLU A 230 7.19 -27.71 14.19
C GLU A 230 8.68 -27.76 13.81
N ASN A 231 9.09 -26.93 12.84
CA ASN A 231 10.47 -26.86 12.33
C ASN A 231 11.35 -25.83 13.06
N GLY A 232 10.81 -25.10 14.05
CA GLY A 232 11.52 -24.01 14.75
C GLY A 232 10.90 -22.63 14.49
N TRP A 233 11.66 -21.56 14.75
CA TRP A 233 11.19 -20.18 14.59
C TRP A 233 10.93 -19.82 13.12
N SER A 234 9.74 -19.28 12.86
CA SER A 234 9.36 -18.72 11.56
C SER A 234 8.73 -17.32 11.72
N PRO A 235 9.28 -16.27 11.07
CA PRO A 235 10.57 -16.26 10.37
C PRO A 235 11.74 -16.54 11.33
N GLN A 236 12.92 -16.85 10.77
CA GLN A 236 14.14 -17.10 11.57
C GLN A 236 14.49 -15.90 12.46
N LEU A 237 15.18 -16.13 13.58
CA LEU A 237 15.61 -15.10 14.55
C LEU A 237 16.77 -14.22 14.03
N LYS A 238 16.60 -13.66 12.84
CA LYS A 238 17.59 -12.81 12.16
C LYS A 238 16.95 -11.54 11.65
N CYS A 239 17.36 -10.42 12.22
CA CYS A 239 17.02 -9.12 11.67
C CYS A 239 17.93 -8.88 10.45
N ILE A 240 17.31 -8.72 9.29
CA ILE A 240 17.97 -8.40 8.03
C ILE A 240 18.06 -6.88 7.87
N ARG A 241 19.13 -6.40 7.25
CA ARG A 241 19.29 -4.97 6.98
C ARG A 241 18.14 -4.52 6.07
N VAL A 242 17.38 -3.52 6.51
CA VAL A 242 16.29 -2.96 5.70
C VAL A 242 16.93 -2.35 4.46
N LYS A 243 16.52 -2.80 3.27
CA LYS A 243 16.87 -2.08 2.05
C LYS A 243 16.25 -0.70 2.15
N THR A 244 17.10 0.32 2.18
CA THR A 244 16.68 1.72 2.20
C THR A 244 16.80 2.31 0.82
N CYS A 245 15.86 3.19 0.46
CA CYS A 245 16.01 4.04 -0.71
C CYS A 245 16.64 5.37 -0.27
N SER A 246 17.64 5.85 -1.00
CA SER A 246 18.21 7.18 -0.77
C SER A 246 17.40 8.25 -1.49
N LYS A 247 17.35 9.45 -0.91
CA LYS A 247 16.89 10.66 -1.60
C LYS A 247 17.71 10.96 -2.85
N ASN A 248 18.99 10.57 -2.86
CA ASN A 248 19.88 10.80 -4.01
C ASN A 248 19.64 9.82 -5.16
N ASP A 249 18.95 8.69 -4.90
CA ASP A 249 18.65 7.68 -5.93
C ASP A 249 17.41 8.07 -6.74
N ILE A 250 16.79 9.22 -6.46
CA ILE A 250 15.60 9.71 -7.12
C ILE A 250 15.73 11.18 -7.49
N GLU A 251 15.51 11.47 -8.76
CA GLU A 251 15.47 12.82 -9.29
C GLU A 251 14.04 13.13 -9.75
N ILE A 252 13.37 14.08 -9.09
CA ILE A 252 12.00 14.48 -9.46
C ILE A 252 12.12 15.72 -10.35
N GLU A 253 12.01 15.52 -11.66
CA GLU A 253 12.04 16.63 -12.61
C GLU A 253 10.93 17.62 -12.28
N ASN A 254 11.29 18.91 -12.11
CA ASN A 254 10.38 19.98 -11.71
C ASN A 254 9.59 19.72 -10.41
N GLY A 255 10.11 18.89 -9.52
CA GLY A 255 9.53 18.63 -8.20
C GLY A 255 10.59 18.39 -7.12
N PHE A 256 10.14 18.06 -5.92
CA PHE A 256 11.00 17.72 -4.78
C PHE A 256 10.26 16.84 -3.77
N LEU A 257 11.01 16.05 -3.00
CA LEU A 257 10.45 15.33 -1.84
C LEU A 257 10.11 16.32 -0.73
N SER A 258 8.90 16.24 -0.19
CA SER A 258 8.39 17.14 0.86
C SER A 258 9.08 16.89 2.21
N GLU A 259 9.56 15.67 2.45
CA GLU A 259 10.23 15.28 3.70
C GLU A 259 11.74 15.60 3.65
N SER A 260 12.29 15.91 4.84
CA SER A 260 13.71 16.24 5.03
C SER A 260 14.63 15.03 5.13
N ASP A 261 14.07 13.82 5.22
CA ASP A 261 14.86 12.60 5.42
C ASP A 261 15.72 12.27 4.18
N HIS A 262 16.94 11.78 4.44
CA HIS A 262 17.87 11.34 3.39
C HIS A 262 17.70 9.86 3.02
N THR A 263 17.19 9.03 3.93
CA THR A 263 17.01 7.59 3.74
C THR A 263 15.61 7.16 4.14
N TYR A 264 15.01 6.28 3.33
CA TYR A 264 13.64 5.82 3.49
C TYR A 264 13.61 4.30 3.61
N ALA A 265 12.93 3.79 4.64
CA ALA A 265 12.77 2.36 4.87
C ALA A 265 11.92 1.71 3.77
N LEU A 266 12.13 0.41 3.53
CA LEU A 266 11.31 -0.39 2.61
C LEU A 266 9.82 -0.29 2.95
N ASN A 267 8.97 -0.16 1.94
CA ASN A 267 7.52 0.08 1.99
C ASN A 267 7.10 1.41 2.65
N ARG A 268 8.04 2.29 3.01
CA ARG A 268 7.71 3.64 3.46
C ARG A 268 7.16 4.44 2.29
N LYS A 269 5.97 5.03 2.49
CA LYS A 269 5.30 5.94 1.56
C LYS A 269 5.65 7.37 1.97
N THR A 270 6.20 8.15 1.05
CA THR A 270 6.60 9.55 1.26
C THR A 270 5.95 10.46 0.23
N HIS A 271 5.80 11.73 0.58
CA HIS A 271 5.13 12.73 -0.25
C HIS A 271 6.15 13.55 -1.04
N TYR A 272 5.87 13.77 -2.32
CA TYR A 272 6.59 14.73 -3.16
C TYR A 272 5.66 15.85 -3.58
N ARG A 273 6.23 17.02 -3.86
CA ARG A 273 5.52 18.21 -4.31
C ARG A 273 6.14 18.70 -5.61
N CYS A 274 5.29 19.13 -6.54
CA CYS A 274 5.74 19.78 -7.76
C CYS A 274 6.09 21.24 -7.50
N LYS A 275 7.04 21.79 -8.26
CA LYS A 275 7.37 23.22 -8.23
C LYS A 275 6.16 24.03 -8.72
N GLN A 276 6.13 25.31 -8.39
CA GLN A 276 5.07 26.22 -8.85
C GLN A 276 4.99 26.24 -10.39
N GLY A 277 3.77 26.14 -10.94
CA GLY A 277 3.53 25.99 -12.37
C GLY A 277 3.70 24.57 -12.91
N TYR A 278 3.77 23.56 -12.03
CA TYR A 278 3.79 22.15 -12.40
C TYR A 278 2.83 21.33 -11.52
N VAL A 279 2.23 20.30 -12.10
CA VAL A 279 1.30 19.38 -11.43
C VAL A 279 1.62 17.92 -11.78
N THR A 280 1.07 16.98 -11.03
CA THR A 280 1.13 15.55 -11.36
C THR A 280 0.30 15.24 -12.61
N ALA A 281 0.45 14.05 -13.19
CA ALA A 281 -0.36 13.59 -14.32
C ALA A 281 -1.89 13.69 -14.09
N ASN A 282 -2.32 13.69 -12.82
CA ASN A 282 -3.72 13.78 -12.41
C ASN A 282 -4.17 15.21 -12.07
N GLY A 283 -3.29 16.21 -12.19
CA GLY A 283 -3.61 17.62 -11.89
C GLY A 283 -3.45 18.03 -10.43
N GLU A 284 -2.80 17.21 -9.60
CA GLU A 284 -2.55 17.53 -8.19
C GLU A 284 -1.18 18.21 -8.02
N THR A 285 -1.02 19.08 -7.02
CA THR A 285 0.27 19.74 -6.74
C THR A 285 1.28 18.84 -6.02
N SER A 286 0.84 17.69 -5.53
CA SER A 286 1.65 16.73 -4.77
C SER A 286 1.17 15.31 -5.02
N GLY A 287 2.06 14.34 -4.82
CA GLY A 287 1.71 12.92 -4.89
C GLY A 287 2.52 12.11 -3.88
N THR A 288 2.41 10.79 -3.97
CA THR A 288 3.12 9.87 -3.08
C THR A 288 3.98 8.88 -3.84
N ILE A 289 5.14 8.56 -3.29
CA ILE A 289 6.06 7.56 -3.81
C ILE A 289 6.46 6.59 -2.69
N THR A 290 6.72 5.33 -3.04
CA THR A 290 7.02 4.26 -2.07
C THR A 290 8.38 3.66 -2.32
N CYS A 291 9.17 3.42 -1.29
CA CYS A 291 10.43 2.68 -1.42
C CYS A 291 10.14 1.17 -1.55
N LEU A 292 10.46 0.57 -2.70
CA LEU A 292 10.25 -0.85 -3.01
C LEU A 292 11.58 -1.64 -2.94
N GLN A 293 11.50 -2.96 -3.07
CA GLN A 293 12.65 -3.86 -2.93
C GLN A 293 13.75 -3.63 -3.98
N ASN A 294 13.37 -3.02 -5.10
CA ASN A 294 14.22 -2.72 -6.26
C ASN A 294 14.49 -1.21 -6.42
N GLY A 295 14.24 -0.40 -5.38
CA GLY A 295 14.35 1.06 -5.44
C GLY A 295 12.98 1.73 -5.33
N TRP A 296 12.90 3.01 -5.69
CA TRP A 296 11.64 3.76 -5.63
C TRP A 296 10.58 3.18 -6.58
N SER A 297 9.30 3.30 -6.21
CA SER A 297 8.16 3.06 -7.11
C SER A 297 8.22 4.01 -8.31
N ALA A 298 7.35 3.81 -9.31
CA ALA A 298 7.28 4.61 -10.54
C ALA A 298 7.64 6.09 -10.30
N GLN A 299 8.68 6.56 -11.00
CA GLN A 299 9.28 7.87 -10.76
C GLN A 299 8.25 8.96 -11.07
N PRO A 300 7.97 9.86 -10.12
CA PRO A 300 6.98 10.90 -10.31
C PRO A 300 7.49 11.94 -11.30
N SER A 301 6.62 12.31 -12.24
CA SER A 301 6.86 13.36 -13.21
C SER A 301 5.90 14.52 -12.94
N CYS A 302 6.46 15.72 -12.83
CA CYS A 302 5.71 16.96 -12.72
C CYS A 302 5.63 17.62 -14.10
N ILE A 303 4.42 17.74 -14.64
CA ILE A 303 4.15 18.32 -15.95
C ILE A 303 3.86 19.81 -15.83
N LYS A 304 4.33 20.60 -16.80
CA LYS A 304 4.08 22.04 -16.84
C LYS A 304 2.58 22.31 -16.96
N SER A 305 2.08 23.24 -16.15
CA SER A 305 0.69 23.64 -16.16
C SER A 305 0.51 25.12 -15.85
N CYS A 306 -0.62 25.67 -16.31
CA CYS A 306 -1.10 26.98 -15.91
C CYS A 306 -2.32 26.84 -15.00
N ASP A 307 -2.35 27.60 -13.91
CA ASP A 307 -3.54 27.72 -13.08
C ASP A 307 -4.62 28.50 -13.82
N ARG A 308 -5.88 28.31 -13.44
CA ARG A 308 -6.99 29.06 -14.01
C ARG A 308 -6.73 30.58 -13.86
N PRO A 309 -6.71 31.33 -14.97
CA PRO A 309 -6.48 32.77 -14.91
C PRO A 309 -7.69 33.48 -14.30
N ILE A 310 -7.44 34.66 -13.73
CA ILE A 310 -8.49 35.53 -13.22
C ILE A 310 -9.09 36.28 -14.40
N PHE A 311 -10.41 36.25 -14.55
CA PHE A 311 -11.14 36.94 -15.60
C PHE A 311 -11.72 38.23 -15.05
N GLU A 312 -11.28 39.38 -15.58
CA GLU A 312 -11.75 40.70 -15.16
C GLU A 312 -12.68 41.27 -16.24
N ASN A 313 -13.95 41.48 -15.87
CA ASN A 313 -15.04 41.84 -16.79
C ASN A 313 -15.20 40.87 -17.98
N ALA A 314 -14.86 39.60 -17.77
CA ALA A 314 -14.91 38.53 -18.76
C ALA A 314 -15.38 37.21 -18.13
N GLY A 315 -15.88 36.29 -18.95
CA GLY A 315 -16.24 34.94 -18.54
C GLY A 315 -15.77 33.88 -19.52
N THR A 316 -15.59 32.66 -19.04
CA THR A 316 -15.32 31.47 -19.87
C THR A 316 -16.29 30.34 -19.50
N LYS A 317 -16.59 29.46 -20.45
CA LYS A 317 -17.41 28.26 -20.23
C LYS A 317 -16.62 27.09 -19.66
N ASN A 318 -15.29 27.17 -19.70
CA ASN A 318 -14.44 26.11 -19.17
C ASN A 318 -14.40 26.21 -17.64
N ASN A 319 -14.67 25.11 -16.94
CA ASN A 319 -14.69 25.04 -15.46
C ASN A 319 -13.42 24.42 -14.87
N SER A 320 -12.45 24.03 -15.69
CA SER A 320 -11.18 23.50 -15.20
C SER A 320 -10.42 24.54 -14.38
N THR A 321 -9.75 24.07 -13.34
CA THR A 321 -8.93 24.88 -12.42
C THR A 321 -7.46 24.93 -12.82
N TRP A 322 -7.03 24.07 -13.75
CA TRP A 322 -5.67 23.98 -14.28
C TRP A 322 -5.68 23.52 -15.74
N PHE A 323 -4.60 23.82 -16.45
CA PHE A 323 -4.46 23.63 -17.90
C PHE A 323 -3.06 23.15 -18.25
N LYS A 324 -2.94 22.21 -19.18
CA LYS A 324 -1.66 21.68 -19.67
C LYS A 324 -1.01 22.68 -20.64
N LEU A 325 0.29 22.50 -20.86
CA LEU A 325 1.01 23.26 -21.89
C LEU A 325 0.32 23.10 -23.25
N ASN A 326 0.16 24.22 -23.95
CA ASN A 326 -0.58 24.39 -25.22
C ASN A 326 -2.10 24.27 -25.14
N ASP A 327 -2.69 24.10 -23.95
CA ASP A 327 -4.15 24.23 -23.81
C ASP A 327 -4.56 25.67 -24.09
N GLU A 328 -5.67 25.82 -24.81
CA GLU A 328 -6.24 27.10 -25.22
C GLU A 328 -7.59 27.33 -24.51
N ILE A 329 -7.79 28.54 -24.00
CA ILE A 329 -9.03 28.96 -23.33
C ILE A 329 -9.61 30.16 -24.04
N ASP A 330 -10.83 29.98 -24.54
CA ASP A 330 -11.67 31.07 -25.01
C ASP A 330 -12.37 31.79 -23.85
N TYR A 331 -12.43 33.12 -23.95
CA TYR A 331 -13.18 33.97 -23.05
C TYR A 331 -13.99 35.02 -23.81
N GLU A 332 -15.07 35.47 -23.17
CA GLU A 332 -16.00 36.45 -23.71
C GLU A 332 -16.14 37.61 -22.71
N CYS A 333 -15.94 38.83 -23.20
CA CYS A 333 -16.09 40.04 -22.41
C CYS A 333 -17.58 40.26 -22.05
N HIS A 334 -17.82 40.83 -20.87
CA HIS A 334 -19.15 41.27 -20.49
C HIS A 334 -19.62 42.46 -21.34
N ILE A 335 -20.93 42.65 -21.41
CA ILE A 335 -21.56 43.70 -22.24
C ILE A 335 -21.02 45.08 -21.85
N GLY A 336 -20.46 45.82 -22.81
CA GLY A 336 -19.87 47.16 -22.59
C GLY A 336 -18.34 47.19 -22.54
N TYR A 337 -17.69 46.01 -22.52
CA TYR A 337 -16.24 45.87 -22.47
C TYR A 337 -15.70 45.23 -23.75
N ASP A 338 -14.46 45.56 -24.12
CA ASP A 338 -13.67 44.87 -25.14
C ASP A 338 -12.29 44.47 -24.57
N ASN A 339 -11.68 43.44 -25.14
CA ASN A 339 -10.28 43.12 -24.83
C ASN A 339 -9.32 44.18 -25.41
N LYS A 340 -8.02 44.05 -25.14
CA LYS A 340 -6.99 44.98 -25.63
C LYS A 340 -6.95 45.16 -27.15
N TYR A 341 -7.54 44.22 -27.90
CA TYR A 341 -7.63 44.25 -29.36
C TYR A 341 -8.98 44.77 -29.90
N LYS A 342 -9.85 45.32 -29.05
CA LYS A 342 -11.19 45.81 -29.40
C LYS A 342 -12.14 44.72 -29.91
N HIS A 343 -11.99 43.51 -29.38
CA HIS A 343 -12.88 42.39 -29.66
C HIS A 343 -13.65 41.97 -28.40
N THR A 344 -14.89 41.50 -28.59
CA THR A 344 -15.74 40.99 -27.51
C THR A 344 -15.36 39.58 -27.07
N LYS A 345 -14.52 38.89 -27.85
CA LYS A 345 -14.01 37.54 -27.58
C LYS A 345 -12.50 37.54 -27.72
N GLY A 346 -11.84 36.75 -26.90
CA GLY A 346 -10.41 36.50 -26.99
C GLY A 346 -10.10 35.05 -26.62
N SER A 347 -8.87 34.66 -26.90
CA SER A 347 -8.33 33.37 -26.54
C SER A 347 -6.94 33.54 -25.96
N ILE A 348 -6.61 32.70 -24.98
CA ILE A 348 -5.29 32.64 -24.35
C ILE A 348 -4.79 31.20 -24.34
N THR A 349 -3.49 31.02 -24.55
CA THR A 349 -2.85 29.72 -24.59
C THR A 349 -1.88 29.57 -23.42
N CYS A 350 -1.87 28.41 -22.76
CA CYS A 350 -0.89 28.11 -21.73
C CYS A 350 0.47 27.83 -22.37
N THR A 351 1.43 28.73 -22.18
CA THR A 351 2.80 28.63 -22.71
C THR A 351 3.79 28.24 -21.61
N TYR A 352 5.07 28.08 -21.96
CA TYR A 352 6.11 27.73 -20.99
C TYR A 352 6.33 28.84 -19.95
N ASP A 353 6.08 30.09 -20.32
CA ASP A 353 6.25 31.28 -19.46
C ASP A 353 4.95 31.67 -18.72
N GLY A 354 3.89 30.87 -18.88
CA GLY A 354 2.55 31.15 -18.32
C GLY A 354 1.53 31.40 -19.43
N TRP A 355 0.41 32.05 -19.09
CA TRP A 355 -0.60 32.41 -20.08
C TRP A 355 -0.05 33.41 -21.11
N SER A 356 -0.38 33.20 -22.39
CA SER A 356 0.04 34.06 -23.50
C SER A 356 -0.44 35.51 -23.37
N ASP A 357 -1.51 35.73 -22.60
CA ASP A 357 -2.10 37.03 -22.35
C ASP A 357 -2.92 37.00 -21.05
N ILE A 358 -3.33 38.18 -20.57
CA ILE A 358 -4.23 38.31 -19.42
C ILE A 358 -5.66 38.54 -19.94
N PRO A 359 -6.66 37.71 -19.56
CA PRO A 359 -8.02 37.84 -20.06
C PRO A 359 -8.79 38.95 -19.29
N SER A 360 -8.35 40.19 -19.48
CA SER A 360 -8.98 41.40 -18.95
C SER A 360 -9.69 42.17 -20.07
N CYS A 361 -10.91 42.62 -19.79
CA CYS A 361 -11.67 43.48 -20.69
C CYS A 361 -11.86 44.88 -20.10
N TYR A 362 -11.79 45.89 -20.96
CA TYR A 362 -11.81 47.32 -20.63
C TYR A 362 -13.03 48.00 -21.25
N ASP A 363 -13.51 49.08 -20.61
CA ASP A 363 -14.70 49.80 -21.08
C ASP A 363 -14.55 50.27 -22.54
N LYS A 364 -15.63 50.15 -23.32
CA LYS A 364 -15.76 50.71 -24.67
C LYS A 364 -15.81 52.25 -24.63
N VAL A 365 -14.70 52.89 -24.30
CA VAL A 365 -14.57 54.35 -24.44
C VAL A 365 -13.75 54.65 -25.70
N GLY A 366 -14.46 55.14 -26.72
CA GLY A 366 -13.87 55.63 -27.96
C GLY A 366 -12.89 56.80 -27.73
N PRO A 367 -11.99 57.05 -28.69
CA PRO A 367 -10.93 58.03 -28.53
C PRO A 367 -11.50 59.44 -28.57
N CYS A 368 -11.22 60.27 -27.56
CA CYS A 368 -11.29 61.74 -27.68
C CYS A 368 -10.45 62.48 -26.63
N SER A 369 -9.34 63.05 -27.10
CA SER A 369 -9.10 64.49 -27.09
C SER A 369 -9.52 65.26 -25.84
N THR A 370 -8.87 64.98 -24.71
CA THR A 370 -8.43 66.07 -23.84
C THR A 370 -6.97 65.78 -23.53
N GLY A 371 -6.05 66.73 -23.70
CA GLY A 371 -4.59 66.54 -23.58
C GLY A 371 -4.08 66.16 -22.18
N LYS A 372 -4.84 65.37 -21.42
CA LYS A 372 -4.56 64.84 -20.10
C LYS A 372 -3.81 63.53 -20.25
N CYS A 373 -2.78 63.33 -19.44
CA CYS A 373 -2.00 62.10 -19.42
C CYS A 373 -2.53 61.14 -18.35
N GLY A 374 -2.37 59.83 -18.57
CA GLY A 374 -2.50 58.82 -17.51
C GLY A 374 -1.30 58.85 -16.55
N PRO A 375 -1.17 57.85 -15.67
CA PRO A 375 -0.03 57.73 -14.76
C PRO A 375 1.32 57.79 -15.50
N PRO A 376 2.37 58.40 -14.91
CA PRO A 376 3.73 58.43 -15.47
C PRO A 376 4.28 57.03 -15.77
N PRO A 377 5.09 56.84 -16.83
CA PRO A 377 5.71 55.56 -17.13
C PRO A 377 6.63 55.07 -15.98
N PRO A 378 6.58 53.78 -15.59
CA PRO A 378 7.54 53.25 -14.62
C PRO A 378 8.96 53.21 -15.21
N ILE A 379 9.99 53.39 -14.37
CA ILE A 379 11.40 53.26 -14.76
C ILE A 379 12.09 52.22 -13.87
N ASP A 380 13.12 51.56 -14.41
CA ASP A 380 13.92 50.60 -13.64
C ASP A 380 14.72 51.31 -12.55
N ASN A 381 14.69 50.76 -11.33
CA ASN A 381 15.45 51.22 -10.17
C ASN A 381 15.24 52.71 -9.80
N GLY A 382 14.08 53.28 -10.13
CA GLY A 382 13.64 54.59 -9.68
C GLY A 382 12.12 54.68 -9.57
N ASP A 383 11.63 55.71 -8.91
CA ASP A 383 10.19 56.00 -8.77
C ASP A 383 9.96 57.52 -8.75
N ILE A 384 8.72 57.95 -8.92
CA ILE A 384 8.34 59.36 -8.75
C ILE A 384 8.37 59.76 -7.27
N THR A 385 8.68 61.01 -6.99
CA THR A 385 8.78 61.54 -5.60
C THR A 385 7.42 61.86 -4.97
N SER A 386 6.33 61.73 -5.72
CA SER A 386 4.96 62.02 -5.29
C SER A 386 4.04 60.83 -5.53
N PHE A 387 2.88 60.80 -4.86
CA PHE A 387 1.91 59.73 -5.10
C PHE A 387 1.30 59.84 -6.52
N PRO A 388 1.25 58.74 -7.29
CA PRO A 388 0.72 58.76 -8.64
C PRO A 388 -0.79 59.02 -8.63
N LEU A 389 -1.24 59.97 -9.46
CA LEU A 389 -2.65 60.23 -9.70
C LEU A 389 -3.13 59.43 -10.93
N PRO A 390 -4.41 59.04 -10.98
CA PRO A 390 -4.95 58.35 -12.14
C PRO A 390 -4.98 59.23 -13.40
N ILE A 391 -5.02 60.58 -13.25
CA ILE A 391 -5.13 61.54 -14.37
C ILE A 391 -4.31 62.80 -14.06
N TYR A 392 -3.56 63.28 -15.05
CA TYR A 392 -2.77 64.51 -14.99
C TYR A 392 -3.23 65.54 -16.01
N ALA A 393 -3.36 66.80 -15.60
CA ALA A 393 -3.69 67.90 -16.51
C ALA A 393 -2.55 68.19 -17.50
N PRO A 394 -2.82 68.77 -18.69
CA PRO A 394 -1.77 69.20 -19.61
C PRO A 394 -0.76 70.13 -18.90
N SER A 395 0.52 69.99 -19.23
CA SER A 395 1.65 70.70 -18.61
C SER A 395 1.94 70.32 -17.15
N SER A 396 1.24 69.33 -16.59
CA SER A 396 1.62 68.74 -15.30
C SER A 396 2.99 68.10 -15.39
N SER A 397 3.74 68.14 -14.30
CA SER A 397 5.09 67.60 -14.25
C SER A 397 5.32 66.79 -12.99
N VAL A 398 6.04 65.68 -13.13
CA VAL A 398 6.45 64.82 -12.01
C VAL A 398 7.97 64.69 -12.02
N GLU A 399 8.56 64.47 -10.85
CA GLU A 399 9.99 64.26 -10.69
C GLU A 399 10.28 62.81 -10.30
N TYR A 400 11.28 62.20 -10.94
CA TYR A 400 11.78 60.88 -10.58
C TYR A 400 12.96 60.96 -9.63
N GLN A 401 13.13 59.90 -8.86
CA GLN A 401 14.27 59.67 -7.99
C GLN A 401 14.72 58.21 -8.13
N CYS A 402 16.01 58.02 -8.38
CA CYS A 402 16.61 56.69 -8.40
C CYS A 402 16.81 56.13 -6.98
N LYS A 403 16.80 54.81 -6.85
CA LYS A 403 17.15 54.09 -5.62
C LYS A 403 18.56 54.46 -5.15
N TYR A 404 18.82 54.26 -3.85
CA TYR A 404 20.14 54.49 -3.26
C TYR A 404 21.26 53.82 -4.07
N LEU A 405 22.33 54.57 -4.39
CA LEU A 405 23.49 54.23 -5.25
C LEU A 405 23.30 54.27 -6.77
N TYR A 406 22.08 54.36 -7.30
CA TYR A 406 21.85 54.52 -8.73
C TYR A 406 21.97 55.99 -9.13
N GLN A 407 22.61 56.25 -10.28
CA GLN A 407 22.81 57.61 -10.76
C GLN A 407 21.78 57.97 -11.83
N LEU A 408 21.07 59.08 -11.64
CA LEU A 408 20.07 59.55 -12.60
C LEU A 408 20.74 60.14 -13.85
N GLN A 409 20.37 59.61 -15.02
CA GLN A 409 20.76 60.09 -16.34
C GLN A 409 19.53 60.59 -17.11
N GLY A 410 19.60 61.82 -17.60
CA GLY A 410 18.50 62.48 -18.31
C GLY A 410 17.78 63.51 -17.44
N ASN A 411 16.59 63.95 -17.87
CA ASN A 411 15.84 64.96 -17.15
C ASN A 411 15.07 64.34 -15.99
N LYS A 412 15.38 64.75 -14.76
CA LYS A 412 14.67 64.31 -13.55
C LYS A 412 13.16 64.59 -13.62
N LYS A 413 12.76 65.66 -14.33
CA LYS A 413 11.38 66.14 -14.39
C LYS A 413 10.78 65.88 -15.76
N ILE A 414 9.75 65.06 -15.83
CA ILE A 414 8.97 64.86 -17.06
C ILE A 414 7.71 65.73 -17.04
N THR A 415 7.21 66.08 -18.23
CA THR A 415 6.04 66.94 -18.40
C THR A 415 5.04 66.28 -19.34
N CYS A 416 3.76 66.29 -18.95
CA CYS A 416 2.64 65.86 -19.78
C CYS A 416 2.37 66.91 -20.86
N ARG A 417 2.48 66.54 -22.14
CA ARG A 417 2.17 67.40 -23.30
C ARG A 417 1.28 66.64 -24.27
N ASN A 418 0.11 67.20 -24.58
CA ASN A 418 -0.85 66.65 -25.55
C ASN A 418 -1.24 65.18 -25.29
N GLY A 419 -1.35 64.77 -24.01
CA GLY A 419 -1.70 63.40 -23.64
C GLY A 419 -0.52 62.42 -23.57
N GLU A 420 0.70 62.85 -23.91
CA GLU A 420 1.92 62.04 -23.80
C GLU A 420 2.91 62.63 -22.80
N TRP A 421 3.61 61.75 -22.08
CA TRP A 421 4.69 62.15 -21.18
C TRP A 421 6.00 62.33 -21.97
N SER A 422 6.78 63.38 -21.65
CA SER A 422 8.14 63.52 -22.16
C SER A 422 9.04 62.35 -21.71
N GLU A 423 10.12 62.08 -22.44
CA GLU A 423 11.03 60.95 -22.17
C GLU A 423 11.48 60.88 -20.69
N PRO A 424 11.28 59.75 -20.00
CA PRO A 424 11.66 59.57 -18.61
C PRO A 424 13.17 59.37 -18.44
N PRO A 425 13.74 59.74 -17.28
CA PRO A 425 15.15 59.53 -16.99
C PRO A 425 15.48 58.04 -16.78
N LYS A 426 16.75 57.69 -16.94
CA LYS A 426 17.28 56.34 -16.65
C LYS A 426 18.09 56.35 -15.37
N CYS A 427 18.03 55.26 -14.60
CA CYS A 427 18.84 55.08 -13.40
C CYS A 427 20.01 54.14 -13.72
N LEU A 428 21.21 54.71 -13.84
CA LEU A 428 22.45 53.97 -14.14
C LEU A 428 22.91 53.16 -12.94
N HIS A 429 23.36 51.94 -13.19
CA HIS A 429 23.79 50.99 -12.17
C HIS A 429 25.08 51.45 -11.47
N PRO A 430 25.21 51.25 -10.15
CA PRO A 430 26.49 51.39 -9.47
C PRO A 430 27.44 50.25 -9.85
N CYS A 431 28.73 50.54 -9.94
CA CYS A 431 29.75 49.53 -10.15
C CYS A 431 30.11 48.86 -8.83
N VAL A 432 30.26 47.54 -8.85
CA VAL A 432 30.58 46.73 -7.68
C VAL A 432 32.03 46.27 -7.78
N ILE A 433 32.84 46.63 -6.79
CA ILE A 433 34.23 46.16 -6.67
C ILE A 433 34.28 45.11 -5.57
N SER A 434 34.52 43.86 -5.96
CA SER A 434 34.70 42.74 -5.04
C SER A 434 36.18 42.45 -4.81
N GLU A 435 36.48 41.81 -3.68
CA GLU A 435 37.81 41.32 -3.35
C GLU A 435 38.32 40.33 -4.41
N GLU A 436 37.43 39.46 -4.92
CA GLU A 436 37.76 38.50 -5.98
C GLU A 436 38.27 39.17 -7.27
N ILE A 437 37.63 40.28 -7.70
CA ILE A 437 38.07 41.02 -8.89
C ILE A 437 39.46 41.65 -8.65
N MET A 438 39.68 42.19 -7.46
CA MET A 438 40.96 42.79 -7.06
C MET A 438 42.10 41.75 -7.02
N GLU A 439 41.84 40.56 -6.48
CA GLU A 439 42.78 39.43 -6.52
C GLU A 439 43.14 39.02 -7.95
N ARG A 440 42.14 38.84 -8.81
CA ARG A 440 42.35 38.41 -10.21
C ARG A 440 43.27 39.35 -11.00
N HIS A 441 43.21 40.65 -10.71
CA HIS A 441 43.98 41.67 -11.42
C HIS A 441 45.27 42.09 -10.68
N ASN A 442 45.57 41.48 -9.52
CA ASN A 442 46.70 41.84 -8.64
C ASN A 442 46.70 43.32 -8.21
N ILE A 443 45.52 43.89 -7.94
CA ILE A 443 45.32 45.29 -7.54
C ILE A 443 44.68 45.39 -6.16
N THR A 444 44.76 46.56 -5.53
CA THR A 444 44.01 46.93 -4.32
C THR A 444 43.48 48.36 -4.47
N LEU A 445 42.38 48.68 -3.81
CA LEU A 445 41.94 50.07 -3.69
C LEU A 445 42.99 50.91 -2.95
N ARG A 446 43.18 52.16 -3.40
CA ARG A 446 44.17 53.09 -2.85
C ARG A 446 43.82 53.56 -1.43
N TRP A 447 42.53 53.64 -1.11
CA TRP A 447 42.00 54.03 0.20
C TRP A 447 41.13 52.89 0.74
N ILE A 448 41.29 52.53 2.02
CA ILE A 448 40.69 51.33 2.62
C ILE A 448 39.68 51.72 3.69
N GLU A 449 38.38 51.55 3.41
CA GLU A 449 37.36 51.38 4.45
C GLU A 449 36.28 50.40 3.96
N ASN A 450 36.32 49.15 4.47
CA ASN A 450 35.31 48.09 4.40
C ASN A 450 35.04 47.38 3.03
N GLN A 451 34.80 46.07 3.10
CA GLN A 451 34.58 45.13 1.99
C GLN A 451 33.25 45.39 1.23
N LYS A 452 33.25 45.03 -0.07
CA LYS A 452 32.24 45.32 -1.13
C LYS A 452 31.92 46.80 -1.29
N LEU A 453 32.79 47.49 -2.04
CA LEU A 453 32.61 48.91 -2.35
C LEU A 453 31.66 49.08 -3.56
N TYR A 454 30.71 50.00 -3.42
CA TYR A 454 29.81 50.43 -4.49
C TYR A 454 30.18 51.84 -4.93
N ILE A 455 30.43 52.02 -6.23
CA ILE A 455 30.77 53.32 -6.83
C ILE A 455 29.62 53.73 -7.74
N LYS A 456 29.12 54.96 -7.60
CA LYS A 456 28.04 55.44 -8.48
C LYS A 456 28.56 55.59 -9.91
N SER A 457 27.69 55.36 -10.89
CA SER A 457 28.04 55.67 -12.29
C SER A 457 28.40 57.15 -12.42
N GLY A 458 29.55 57.45 -13.01
CA GLY A 458 30.13 58.79 -13.10
C GLY A 458 31.23 59.10 -12.07
N ASP A 459 31.40 58.26 -11.04
CA ASP A 459 32.48 58.39 -10.04
C ASP A 459 33.70 57.52 -10.42
N TYR A 460 34.86 57.87 -9.86
CA TYR A 460 36.14 57.19 -10.14
C TYR A 460 36.51 56.17 -9.06
N ALA A 461 37.04 55.02 -9.49
CA ALA A 461 37.74 54.05 -8.66
C ALA A 461 39.27 54.28 -8.78
N GLU A 462 39.96 54.43 -7.65
CA GLU A 462 41.42 54.52 -7.61
C GLU A 462 42.05 53.24 -7.05
N PHE A 463 42.83 52.58 -7.89
CA PHE A 463 43.56 51.35 -7.62
C PHE A 463 45.07 51.60 -7.48
N GLN A 464 45.75 50.65 -6.85
CA GLN A 464 47.20 50.52 -6.83
C GLN A 464 47.58 49.04 -6.96
N CYS A 465 48.75 48.72 -7.51
CA CYS A 465 49.20 47.33 -7.61
C CYS A 465 49.51 46.76 -6.22
N LYS A 466 49.27 45.46 -6.05
CA LYS A 466 49.72 44.72 -4.85
C LYS A 466 51.25 44.70 -4.74
N SER A 467 51.75 44.55 -3.52
CA SER A 467 53.18 44.42 -3.25
C SER A 467 53.79 43.30 -4.11
N GLY A 468 54.88 43.61 -4.83
CA GLY A 468 55.54 42.68 -5.77
C GLY A 468 55.04 42.74 -7.22
N TYR A 469 53.97 43.48 -7.51
CA TYR A 469 53.41 43.62 -8.85
C TYR A 469 53.60 45.04 -9.39
N ARG A 470 53.80 45.17 -10.71
CA ARG A 470 53.79 46.47 -11.40
C ARG A 470 52.81 46.44 -12.56
N GLN A 471 52.26 47.61 -12.86
CA GLN A 471 51.37 47.78 -13.99
C GLN A 471 52.15 47.52 -15.27
N THR A 472 51.70 46.55 -16.07
CA THR A 472 52.36 46.17 -17.33
C THR A 472 52.02 47.13 -18.46
N ASN A 473 50.78 47.64 -18.48
CA ASN A 473 50.25 48.54 -19.51
C ASN A 473 49.63 49.78 -18.87
N THR A 474 49.91 50.96 -19.43
CA THR A 474 49.36 52.24 -18.96
C THR A 474 47.85 52.42 -19.21
N ARG A 475 47.20 51.47 -19.90
CA ARG A 475 45.75 51.37 -20.07
C ARG A 475 45.26 49.96 -19.71
N PRO A 476 44.17 49.82 -18.93
CA PRO A 476 43.38 50.88 -18.29
C PRO A 476 44.16 51.61 -17.18
N PRO A 477 43.91 52.92 -16.94
CA PRO A 477 44.60 53.66 -15.88
C PRO A 477 44.21 53.15 -14.49
N LEU A 478 45.11 53.33 -13.52
CA LEU A 478 44.83 53.00 -12.11
C LEU A 478 43.66 53.80 -11.51
N ARG A 479 43.31 54.94 -12.11
CA ARG A 479 42.10 55.72 -11.82
C ARG A 479 41.11 55.54 -12.97
N THR A 480 40.11 54.70 -12.78
CA THR A 480 39.13 54.32 -13.82
C THR A 480 37.72 54.79 -13.46
N LEU A 481 36.89 55.04 -14.47
CA LEU A 481 35.55 55.60 -14.31
C LEU A 481 34.51 54.47 -14.24
N CYS A 482 33.57 54.56 -13.31
CA CYS A 482 32.38 53.71 -13.31
C CYS A 482 31.36 54.21 -14.34
N ILE A 483 30.93 53.35 -15.26
CA ILE A 483 29.91 53.67 -16.27
C ILE A 483 28.86 52.56 -16.26
N ASP A 484 27.66 52.86 -15.76
CA ASP A 484 26.48 51.97 -15.75
C ASP A 484 26.79 50.53 -15.32
N GLY A 485 27.35 50.37 -14.12
CA GLY A 485 27.71 49.07 -13.54
C GLY A 485 29.03 48.47 -14.05
N HIS A 486 29.66 49.09 -15.05
CA HIS A 486 30.91 48.61 -15.65
C HIS A 486 32.13 49.46 -15.22
N ILE A 487 33.19 48.78 -14.78
CA ILE A 487 34.53 49.35 -14.57
C ILE A 487 35.52 48.53 -15.41
N ASP A 488 36.35 49.23 -16.18
CA ASP A 488 37.50 48.61 -16.85
C ASP A 488 38.69 48.57 -15.88
N PHE A 489 38.99 47.37 -15.36
CA PHE A 489 39.93 47.17 -14.27
C PHE A 489 41.40 47.14 -14.76
N PRO A 490 42.34 47.87 -14.13
CA PRO A 490 43.76 47.78 -14.45
C PRO A 490 44.35 46.45 -13.97
N SER A 491 45.32 45.89 -14.70
CA SER A 491 46.02 44.64 -14.34
C SER A 491 47.49 44.89 -14.00
N CYS A 492 48.00 44.21 -12.97
CA CYS A 492 49.41 44.23 -12.60
C CYS A 492 50.04 42.82 -12.71
N SER A 493 51.30 42.74 -13.12
CA SER A 493 52.04 41.47 -13.22
C SER A 493 53.42 41.56 -12.57
N ILE A 494 54.07 40.41 -12.35
CA ILE A 494 55.38 40.31 -11.73
C ILE A 494 56.43 40.82 -12.73
N TYR A 495 57.24 41.78 -12.30
CA TYR A 495 58.33 42.33 -13.11
C TYR A 495 59.46 41.29 -13.22
N MET A 496 59.54 40.58 -14.35
CA MET A 496 60.73 39.78 -14.67
C MET A 496 61.75 40.66 -15.38
N ILE A 497 62.90 40.89 -14.73
CA ILE A 497 64.09 41.45 -15.37
C ILE A 497 64.64 40.35 -16.28
N ASN A 498 64.47 40.48 -17.60
CA ASN A 498 65.23 39.68 -18.56
C ASN A 498 66.67 40.18 -18.57
N SER A 499 67.57 39.46 -17.90
CA SER A 499 69.01 39.61 -18.07
C SER A 499 69.44 38.90 -19.36
N LYS A 500 69.40 39.59 -20.49
CA LYS A 500 70.17 39.25 -21.70
C LYS A 500 70.44 40.53 -22.49
N ASP A 501 71.57 41.15 -22.17
CA ASP A 501 72.59 41.64 -23.11
C ASP A 501 73.71 42.27 -22.26
N GLU A 502 74.63 41.42 -21.80
CA GLU A 502 76.01 41.78 -21.45
C GLU A 502 76.93 40.67 -21.97
#